data_AF-A0A7R8W2N9-F1
#
_entry.id   AF-A0A7R8W2N9-F1
#
_cell.length_a   1.000
_cell.length_b   1.000
_cell.length_c   1.000
_cell.angle_alpha   90.00
_cell.angle_beta   90.00
_cell.angle_gamma   90.00
#
_symmetry.space_group_name_H-M   'P 1'
#
loop_
_entity.id
_entity.type
_entity.pdbx_description
1 polymer ?
#
loop_
_entity_poly.entity_id
_entity_poly.type
_entity_poly.pdbx_seq_one_letter_code
_entity_poly.pdbx_strand_id
1 'polypeptide(L)'
;YFLQPRPIKNRPAKSPGSSGSGSSPGTHQDSLGSLRLNIHYTADHVFPGHMYEPLRALVLHSTQIQSRCTQPITSSTAYILGEIVPSKVDAAQPLVRVFMHHGQLVPLIRSLAKWEISKVTDANTIFRGNTLVSKMMDEVMKLAGIHYLHNTLRGPLDLVFQERKPCEIDPTRVRDPNTIQDNLNNLKV
;
A
#
# COMPACT_ATOMS: atom_id res chain seq x y z
N TYR A 1 -22.24 12.64 6.19
CA TYR A 1 -22.11 13.64 5.12
C TYR A 1 -23.50 14.03 4.65
N PHE A 2 -23.99 15.22 5.01
CA PHE A 2 -25.27 15.72 4.49
C PHE A 2 -25.03 16.36 3.12
N LEU A 3 -25.62 15.78 2.07
CA LEU A 3 -25.59 16.34 0.72
C LEU A 3 -26.55 17.53 0.67
N GLN A 4 -26.02 18.74 0.51
CA GLN A 4 -26.85 19.94 0.32
C GLN A 4 -27.18 20.14 -1.18
N PRO A 5 -28.41 20.55 -1.53
CA PRO A 5 -28.77 20.89 -2.91
C PRO A 5 -27.94 22.06 -3.44
N ARG A 6 -27.54 22.02 -4.73
CA ARG A 6 -26.79 23.13 -5.35
C ARG A 6 -27.65 24.39 -5.49
N PRO A 7 -27.08 25.60 -5.33
CA PRO A 7 -27.79 26.86 -5.54
C PRO A 7 -28.24 27.02 -6.99
N ILE A 8 -29.42 27.62 -7.15
CA ILE A 8 -30.17 27.78 -8.41
C ILE A 8 -29.35 28.44 -9.54
N LYS A 9 -28.34 29.26 -9.19
CA LYS A 9 -27.46 29.95 -10.15
C LYS A 9 -26.62 29.01 -11.04
N ASN A 10 -26.42 27.76 -10.66
CA ASN A 10 -25.56 26.81 -11.39
C ASN A 10 -26.35 25.70 -12.12
N ARG A 11 -27.65 25.90 -12.38
CA ARG A 11 -28.47 24.93 -13.13
C ARG A 11 -28.24 25.09 -14.64
N PRO A 12 -27.85 24.05 -15.40
CA PRO A 12 -27.79 24.13 -16.85
C PRO A 12 -29.20 24.31 -17.44
N ALA A 13 -29.35 25.23 -18.41
CA ALA A 13 -30.62 25.51 -19.06
C ALA A 13 -31.07 24.32 -19.93
N LYS A 14 -32.35 23.91 -19.81
CA LYS A 14 -32.95 22.90 -20.69
C LYS A 14 -33.19 23.50 -22.08
N SER A 15 -32.83 22.76 -23.12
CA SER A 15 -33.17 23.03 -24.53
C SER A 15 -34.68 22.85 -24.77
N PRO A 16 -35.33 23.67 -25.63
CA PRO A 16 -36.76 23.59 -25.86
C PRO A 16 -37.08 22.57 -26.97
N GLY A 17 -38.00 21.65 -26.67
CA GLY A 17 -38.70 20.81 -27.64
C GLY A 17 -40.22 20.92 -27.44
N SER A 18 -40.91 21.30 -28.51
CA SER A 18 -42.36 21.38 -28.78
C SER A 18 -43.27 20.43 -27.97
N SER A 19 -44.54 20.67 -27.65
CA SER A 19 -45.55 21.73 -27.83
C SER A 19 -46.86 21.15 -27.24
N GLY A 20 -47.69 21.92 -26.52
CA GLY A 20 -49.05 21.47 -26.19
C GLY A 20 -49.68 22.16 -24.98
N SER A 21 -50.68 22.98 -25.29
CA SER A 21 -51.56 23.86 -24.48
C SER A 21 -52.13 23.34 -23.14
N GLY A 22 -52.29 24.28 -22.20
CA GLY A 22 -53.32 24.21 -21.14
C GLY A 22 -52.85 24.68 -19.76
N SER A 23 -53.03 25.95 -19.44
CA SER A 23 -52.69 26.53 -18.13
C SER A 23 -53.73 26.20 -17.05
N SER A 24 -53.26 25.68 -15.91
CA SER A 24 -53.87 25.83 -14.59
C SER A 24 -52.77 26.16 -13.57
N PRO A 25 -52.95 27.17 -12.70
CA PRO A 25 -51.91 27.65 -11.78
C PRO A 25 -51.94 26.78 -10.51
N GLY A 26 -51.24 25.65 -10.54
CA GLY A 26 -51.18 24.74 -9.41
C GLY A 26 -49.81 24.09 -9.33
N THR A 27 -48.99 24.59 -8.40
CA THR A 27 -47.73 23.98 -7.94
C THR A 27 -46.73 23.65 -9.05
N HIS A 28 -45.85 24.61 -9.36
CA HIS A 28 -44.50 24.28 -9.80
C HIS A 28 -43.83 23.47 -8.68
N GLN A 29 -44.06 22.16 -8.67
CA GLN A 29 -43.27 21.25 -7.88
C GLN A 29 -41.91 21.26 -8.56
N ASP A 30 -41.04 22.15 -8.06
CA ASP A 30 -39.64 22.22 -8.44
C ASP A 30 -39.12 20.79 -8.49
N SER A 31 -38.91 20.29 -9.70
CA SER A 31 -38.31 18.98 -9.93
C SER A 31 -36.90 19.08 -9.37
N LEU A 32 -36.76 18.72 -8.09
CA LEU A 32 -35.49 18.52 -7.41
C LEU A 32 -34.79 17.45 -8.27
N GLY A 33 -33.64 17.82 -8.84
CA GLY A 33 -32.94 16.97 -9.83
C GLY A 33 -32.64 15.56 -9.31
N SER A 34 -32.25 14.65 -10.20
CA SER A 34 -31.99 13.27 -9.81
C SER A 34 -30.60 13.08 -9.17
N LEU A 35 -30.56 12.27 -8.12
CA LEU A 35 -29.34 11.83 -7.45
C LEU A 35 -29.09 10.35 -7.79
N ARG A 36 -27.93 10.04 -8.37
CA ARG A 36 -27.49 8.66 -8.59
C ARG A 36 -26.43 8.32 -7.56
N LEU A 37 -26.77 7.42 -6.64
CA LEU A 37 -25.83 6.89 -5.65
C LEU A 37 -25.46 5.46 -6.04
N ASN A 38 -24.19 5.12 -5.87
CA ASN A 38 -23.72 3.74 -5.92
C ASN A 38 -23.09 3.43 -4.55
N ILE A 39 -23.80 2.66 -3.72
CA ILE A 39 -23.42 2.36 -2.34
C ILE A 39 -23.07 0.89 -2.26
N HIS A 40 -21.91 0.59 -1.69
CA HIS A 40 -21.49 -0.78 -1.36
C HIS A 40 -21.36 -0.89 0.16
N TYR A 41 -21.95 -1.92 0.74
CA TYR A 41 -21.85 -2.25 2.17
C TYR A 41 -21.24 -3.63 2.34
N THR A 42 -20.20 -3.73 3.15
CA THR A 42 -19.52 -4.97 3.50
C THR A 42 -19.43 -5.05 5.02
N ALA A 43 -19.75 -6.21 5.59
CA ALA A 43 -19.68 -6.46 7.03
C ALA A 43 -18.75 -7.64 7.33
N ASP A 44 -17.55 -7.34 7.83
CA ASP A 44 -16.56 -8.34 8.20
C ASP A 44 -16.68 -8.67 9.70
N HIS A 45 -16.62 -9.96 10.04
CA HIS A 45 -16.71 -10.45 11.41
C HIS A 45 -15.40 -11.16 11.77
N VAL A 46 -14.74 -10.69 12.84
CA VAL A 46 -13.53 -11.31 13.37
C VAL A 46 -13.90 -12.18 14.57
N PHE A 47 -13.58 -13.47 14.49
CA PHE A 47 -13.86 -14.41 15.58
C PHE A 47 -12.92 -14.20 16.77
N PRO A 48 -13.27 -14.71 17.97
CA PRO A 48 -12.33 -14.74 19.09
C PRO A 48 -11.05 -15.51 18.75
N GLY A 49 -9.92 -15.09 19.33
CA GLY A 49 -8.58 -15.60 18.99
C GLY A 49 -8.43 -17.13 19.06
N HIS A 50 -9.08 -17.79 20.02
CA HIS A 50 -8.98 -19.25 20.21
C HIS A 50 -9.51 -20.05 19.01
N MET A 51 -10.43 -19.47 18.21
CA MET A 51 -10.94 -20.14 17.00
C MET A 51 -9.89 -20.25 15.90
N TYR A 52 -8.88 -19.38 15.91
CA TYR A 52 -7.77 -19.40 14.95
C TYR A 52 -6.58 -20.24 15.42
N GLU A 53 -6.65 -20.86 16.61
CA GLU A 53 -5.55 -21.61 17.19
C GLU A 53 -5.02 -22.74 16.28
N PRO A 54 -5.87 -23.57 15.64
CA PRO A 54 -5.38 -24.62 14.75
C PRO A 54 -4.62 -24.06 13.53
N LEU A 55 -5.14 -22.98 12.95
CA LEU A 55 -4.49 -22.29 11.83
C LEU A 55 -3.16 -21.67 12.26
N ARG A 56 -3.14 -21.01 13.42
CA ARG A 56 -1.94 -20.40 13.99
C ARG A 56 -0.86 -21.45 14.21
N ALA A 57 -1.20 -22.58 14.84
CA ALA A 57 -0.26 -23.66 15.08
C ALA A 57 0.31 -24.21 13.76
N LEU A 58 -0.53 -24.40 12.75
CA LEU A 58 -0.12 -24.86 11.42
C LEU A 58 0.82 -23.86 10.74
N VAL A 59 0.52 -22.56 10.79
CA VAL A 59 1.40 -21.51 10.25
C VAL A 59 2.75 -21.52 10.97
N LEU A 60 2.76 -21.51 12.31
CA LEU A 60 4.00 -21.47 13.12
C LEU A 60 4.85 -22.73 12.99
N HIS A 61 4.24 -23.88 12.67
CA HIS A 61 4.99 -25.12 12.38
C HIS A 61 5.96 -24.96 11.18
N SER A 62 5.77 -23.94 10.33
CA SER A 62 6.67 -23.63 9.21
C SER A 62 8.14 -23.49 9.61
N THR A 63 8.44 -23.03 10.83
CA THR A 63 9.82 -22.90 11.32
C THR A 63 10.36 -24.15 11.99
N GLN A 64 9.50 -25.10 12.36
CA GLN A 64 9.86 -26.33 13.06
C GLN A 64 10.25 -27.47 12.09
N ILE A 65 9.95 -27.29 10.80
CA ILE A 65 10.24 -28.26 9.74
C ILE A 65 11.73 -28.63 9.67
N GLN A 66 12.64 -27.74 10.09
CA GLN A 66 14.08 -28.03 10.07
C GLN A 66 14.53 -29.03 11.15
N SER A 67 13.73 -29.27 12.20
CA SER A 67 14.17 -30.07 13.37
C SER A 67 13.65 -31.50 13.42
N ARG A 68 12.59 -31.86 12.69
CA ARG A 68 11.94 -33.18 12.85
C ARG A 68 11.84 -34.02 11.60
N CYS A 69 11.79 -33.44 10.40
CA CYS A 69 11.68 -34.19 9.15
C CYS A 69 12.34 -33.41 8.02
N THR A 70 13.11 -34.08 7.19
CA THR A 70 13.86 -33.59 6.00
C THR A 70 12.95 -33.03 4.88
N GLN A 71 11.98 -32.19 5.21
CA GLN A 71 11.03 -31.62 4.26
C GLN A 71 11.54 -30.25 3.79
N PRO A 72 11.46 -29.94 2.48
CA PRO A 72 11.91 -28.67 1.96
C PRO A 72 11.02 -27.52 2.51
N ILE A 73 11.59 -26.32 2.65
CA ILE A 73 10.84 -25.12 3.08
C ILE A 73 9.64 -24.81 2.16
N THR A 74 9.66 -25.33 0.93
CA THR A 74 8.56 -25.25 -0.03
C THR A 74 7.29 -25.96 0.41
N SER A 75 7.38 -26.93 1.32
CA SER A 75 6.20 -27.61 1.89
C SER A 75 5.66 -26.88 3.12
N SER A 76 6.29 -25.79 3.56
CA SER A 76 5.81 -25.01 4.70
C SER A 76 4.57 -24.20 4.33
N THR A 77 3.68 -23.99 5.30
CA THR A 77 2.49 -23.17 5.12
C THR A 77 2.83 -21.74 4.74
N ALA A 78 3.87 -21.16 5.36
CA ALA A 78 4.32 -19.81 5.04
C ALA A 78 4.74 -19.68 3.56
N TYR A 79 5.46 -20.68 3.03
CA TYR A 79 5.83 -20.71 1.62
C TYR A 79 4.59 -20.85 0.72
N ILE A 80 3.72 -21.82 1.00
CA ILE A 80 2.53 -22.09 0.19
C ILE A 80 1.60 -20.87 0.14
N LEU A 81 1.37 -20.20 1.28
CA LEU A 81 0.59 -18.96 1.33
C LEU A 81 1.25 -17.85 0.49
N GLY A 82 2.58 -17.75 0.54
CA GLY A 82 3.31 -16.81 -0.30
C GLY A 82 3.17 -17.08 -1.78
N GLU A 83 3.01 -18.33 -2.21
CA GLU A 83 2.82 -18.70 -3.62
C GLU A 83 1.38 -18.53 -4.09
N ILE A 84 0.40 -18.94 -3.28
CA ILE A 84 -1.04 -18.89 -3.62
C ILE A 84 -1.55 -17.46 -3.68
N VAL A 85 -1.08 -16.58 -2.79
CA VAL A 85 -1.55 -15.20 -2.76
C VAL A 85 -0.92 -14.43 -3.95
N PRO A 86 -1.74 -13.76 -4.80
CA PRO A 86 -1.24 -13.04 -5.96
C PRO A 86 -0.29 -11.89 -5.58
N SER A 87 -0.64 -11.14 -4.53
CA SER A 87 0.16 -10.04 -3.99
C SER A 87 1.09 -10.54 -2.89
N LYS A 88 2.41 -10.49 -3.15
CA LYS A 88 3.42 -10.90 -2.16
C LYS A 88 3.43 -10.00 -0.93
N VAL A 89 3.01 -8.74 -1.07
CA VAL A 89 2.86 -7.81 0.06
C VAL A 89 1.71 -8.24 0.97
N ASP A 90 0.57 -8.62 0.39
CA ASP A 90 -0.62 -9.01 1.14
C ASP A 90 -0.41 -10.34 1.88
N ALA A 91 0.47 -11.21 1.37
CA ALA A 91 0.93 -12.40 2.09
C ALA A 91 1.98 -12.05 3.17
N ALA A 92 2.98 -11.24 2.82
CA ALA A 92 4.10 -10.94 3.70
C ALA A 92 3.65 -10.22 4.98
N GLN A 93 2.76 -9.24 4.87
CA GLN A 93 2.33 -8.45 6.03
C GLN A 93 1.73 -9.28 7.19
N PRO A 94 0.69 -10.10 6.98
CA PRO A 94 0.13 -10.91 8.06
C PRO A 94 1.12 -11.97 8.55
N LEU A 95 1.91 -12.58 7.66
CA LEU A 95 2.92 -13.56 8.05
C LEU A 95 3.96 -12.92 8.97
N VAL A 96 4.55 -11.79 8.58
CA VAL A 96 5.53 -11.07 9.40
C VAL A 96 4.96 -10.75 10.77
N ARG A 97 3.74 -10.23 10.86
CA ARG A 97 3.09 -9.91 12.14
C ARG A 97 2.92 -11.15 13.03
N VAL A 98 2.42 -12.26 12.47
CA VAL A 98 2.23 -13.52 13.21
C VAL A 98 3.56 -14.08 13.70
N PHE A 99 4.56 -14.20 12.84
CA PHE A 99 5.86 -14.77 13.23
C PHE A 99 6.67 -13.85 14.14
N MET A 100 6.54 -12.52 14.00
CA MET A 100 7.17 -11.55 14.89
C MET A 100 6.59 -11.65 16.30
N HIS A 101 5.27 -11.73 16.42
CA HIS A 101 4.59 -11.89 17.71
C HIS A 101 5.05 -13.14 18.47
N HIS A 102 5.36 -14.23 17.76
CA HIS A 102 5.80 -15.50 18.36
C HIS A 102 7.33 -15.67 18.41
N GLY A 103 8.11 -14.63 18.05
CA GLY A 103 9.59 -14.69 18.08
C GLY A 103 10.22 -15.65 17.07
N GLN A 104 9.48 -16.08 16.04
CA GLN A 104 9.91 -17.08 15.05
C GLN A 104 10.21 -16.48 13.66
N LEU A 105 10.18 -15.16 13.53
CA LEU A 105 10.37 -14.46 12.25
C LEU A 105 11.75 -14.68 11.63
N VAL A 106 12.82 -14.52 12.42
CA VAL A 106 14.19 -14.62 11.92
C VAL A 106 14.51 -16.02 11.39
N PRO A 107 14.18 -17.13 12.10
CA PRO A 107 14.29 -18.48 11.55
C PRO A 107 13.54 -18.67 10.23
N LEU A 108 12.31 -18.16 10.12
CA LEU A 108 11.51 -18.28 8.90
C LEU A 108 12.18 -17.58 7.71
N ILE A 109 12.50 -16.29 7.87
CA ILE A 109 13.11 -15.49 6.80
C ILE A 109 14.44 -16.11 6.37
N ARG A 110 15.25 -16.61 7.31
CA ARG A 110 16.52 -17.29 6.99
C ARG A 110 16.29 -18.51 6.09
N SER A 111 15.31 -19.35 6.43
CA SER A 111 15.02 -20.56 5.66
C SER A 111 14.49 -20.25 4.27
N LEU A 112 13.58 -19.27 4.16
CA LEU A 112 13.04 -18.84 2.87
C LEU A 112 14.13 -18.17 2.01
N ALA A 113 14.96 -17.30 2.59
CA ALA A 113 16.05 -16.63 1.91
C ALA A 113 17.09 -17.63 1.39
N LYS A 114 17.45 -18.65 2.19
CA LYS A 114 18.38 -19.69 1.76
C LYS A 114 17.88 -20.43 0.52
N TRP A 115 16.59 -20.76 0.51
CA TRP A 115 15.97 -21.40 -0.65
C TRP A 115 15.90 -20.46 -1.86
N GLU A 116 15.55 -19.19 -1.66
CA GLU A 116 15.49 -18.21 -2.74
C GLU A 116 16.87 -18.00 -3.38
N ILE A 117 17.91 -17.79 -2.56
CA ILE A 117 19.30 -17.65 -3.01
C ILE A 117 19.75 -18.88 -3.79
N SER A 118 19.33 -20.10 -3.38
CA SER A 118 19.69 -21.32 -4.09
C SER A 118 19.11 -21.42 -5.51
N LYS A 119 18.09 -20.61 -5.84
CA LYS A 119 17.49 -20.53 -7.18
C LYS A 119 18.05 -19.41 -8.04
N VAL A 120 18.83 -18.50 -7.47
CA VAL A 120 19.36 -17.35 -8.19
C VAL A 120 20.61 -17.74 -8.98
N THR A 121 20.63 -17.39 -10.27
CA THR A 121 21.80 -17.60 -11.16
C THR A 121 22.73 -16.39 -11.22
N ASP A 122 22.19 -15.17 -11.06
CA ASP A 122 22.95 -13.92 -11.03
C ASP A 122 22.85 -13.24 -9.65
N ALA A 123 23.98 -13.12 -8.97
CA ALA A 123 24.07 -12.50 -7.65
C ALA A 123 23.54 -11.05 -7.63
N ASN A 124 23.57 -10.33 -8.75
CA ASN A 124 23.07 -8.96 -8.84
C ASN A 124 21.54 -8.84 -8.75
N THR A 125 20.82 -9.97 -8.77
CA THR A 125 19.34 -10.02 -8.71
C THR A 125 18.80 -10.41 -7.34
N ILE A 126 19.66 -10.82 -6.41
CA ILE A 126 19.25 -11.25 -5.07
C ILE A 126 18.57 -10.07 -4.35
N PHE A 127 17.40 -10.32 -3.76
CA PHE A 127 16.57 -9.34 -3.03
C PHE A 127 16.06 -8.15 -3.85
N ARG A 128 16.19 -8.17 -5.19
CA ARG A 128 15.59 -7.16 -6.08
C ARG A 128 14.25 -7.60 -6.69
N GLY A 129 13.83 -8.82 -6.43
CA GLY A 129 12.62 -9.41 -7.00
C GLY A 129 11.33 -9.09 -6.22
N ASN A 130 10.20 -9.33 -6.88
CA ASN A 130 8.88 -9.40 -6.23
C ASN A 130 8.68 -10.78 -5.60
N THR A 131 9.46 -11.10 -4.57
CA THR A 131 9.43 -12.39 -3.89
C THR A 131 8.84 -12.25 -2.49
N LEU A 132 8.43 -13.37 -1.90
CA LEU A 132 7.92 -13.36 -0.54
C LEU A 132 8.98 -12.83 0.44
N VAL A 133 10.25 -13.23 0.30
CA VAL A 133 11.32 -12.84 1.22
C VAL A 133 11.60 -11.35 1.14
N SER A 134 11.71 -10.77 -0.06
CA SER A 134 11.93 -9.32 -0.19
C SER A 134 10.77 -8.54 0.41
N LYS A 135 9.52 -8.97 0.20
CA LYS A 135 8.36 -8.32 0.83
C LYS A 135 8.28 -8.51 2.34
N MET A 136 8.69 -9.66 2.86
CA MET A 136 8.80 -9.86 4.30
C MET A 136 9.85 -8.93 4.90
N MET A 137 11.03 -8.82 4.30
CA MET A 137 12.09 -7.90 4.76
C MET A 137 11.63 -6.44 4.73
N ASP A 138 10.96 -6.00 3.65
CA ASP A 138 10.36 -4.67 3.55
C ASP A 138 9.40 -4.39 4.72
N GLU A 139 8.53 -5.33 5.06
CA GLU A 139 7.59 -5.18 6.17
C GLU A 139 8.30 -5.15 7.53
N VAL A 140 9.34 -5.98 7.74
CA VAL A 140 10.16 -5.92 8.96
C VAL A 140 10.79 -4.53 9.11
N MET A 141 11.40 -4.01 8.04
CA MET A 141 12.03 -2.69 8.06
C MET A 141 11.02 -1.58 8.35
N LYS A 142 9.78 -1.68 7.85
CA LYS A 142 8.72 -0.72 8.19
C LYS A 142 8.32 -0.81 9.67
N LEU A 143 8.09 -2.02 10.18
CA LEU A 143 7.61 -2.23 11.55
C LEU A 143 8.67 -1.86 12.60
N ALA A 144 9.93 -2.25 12.39
CA ALA A 144 11.02 -2.01 13.32
C ALA A 144 11.73 -0.67 13.09
N GLY A 145 11.79 -0.20 11.84
CA GLY A 145 12.64 0.90 11.42
C GLY A 145 11.97 2.27 11.41
N ILE A 146 10.65 2.39 11.62
CA ILE A 146 9.96 3.68 11.49
C ILE A 146 10.50 4.75 12.44
N HIS A 147 10.81 4.39 13.69
CA HIS A 147 11.39 5.32 14.65
C HIS A 147 12.81 5.74 14.26
N TYR A 148 13.62 4.79 13.79
CA TYR A 148 14.96 5.06 13.29
C TYR A 148 14.91 6.00 12.07
N LEU A 149 14.00 5.74 11.13
CA LEU A 149 13.80 6.54 9.93
C LEU A 149 13.41 7.97 10.27
N HIS A 150 12.45 8.15 11.18
CA HIS A 150 12.03 9.47 11.64
C HIS A 150 13.19 10.20 12.32
N ASN A 151 13.90 9.56 13.24
CA ASN A 151 15.01 10.21 13.95
C ASN A 151 16.15 10.60 13.00
N THR A 152 16.39 9.82 11.95
CA THR A 152 17.47 10.06 10.99
C THR A 152 17.11 11.14 9.96
N LEU A 153 15.90 11.07 9.39
CA LEU A 153 15.52 11.92 8.25
C LEU A 153 14.75 13.18 8.62
N ARG A 154 14.15 13.26 9.81
CA ARG A 154 13.29 14.41 10.17
C ARG A 154 14.04 15.73 10.14
N GLY A 155 15.22 15.83 10.75
CA GLY A 155 16.01 17.06 10.75
C GLY A 155 16.37 17.55 9.34
N PRO A 156 17.01 16.70 8.50
CA PRO A 156 17.29 17.05 7.11
C PRO A 156 16.05 17.41 6.29
N LEU A 157 14.94 16.68 6.46
CA LEU A 157 13.69 16.97 5.75
C LEU A 157 13.09 18.32 6.18
N ASP A 158 13.08 18.62 7.48
CA ASP A 158 12.59 19.90 8.01
C ASP A 158 13.40 21.08 7.43
N LEU A 159 14.72 20.93 7.28
CA LEU A 159 15.58 21.92 6.61
C LEU A 159 15.21 22.09 5.13
N VAL A 160 15.03 20.99 4.39
CA VAL A 160 14.60 21.04 2.99
C VAL A 160 13.26 21.76 2.84
N PHE A 161 12.31 21.50 3.75
CA PHE A 161 11.01 22.17 3.74
C PHE A 161 11.07 23.66 4.08
N GLN A 162 12.03 24.07 4.91
CA GLN A 162 12.25 25.45 5.29
C GLN A 162 12.99 26.24 4.20
N GLU A 163 14.08 25.69 3.65
CA GLU A 163 14.94 26.39 2.69
C GLU A 163 14.33 26.45 1.28
N ARG A 164 13.63 25.39 0.85
CA ARG A 164 13.00 25.28 -0.48
C ARG A 164 13.92 25.65 -1.64
N LYS A 165 15.20 25.27 -1.54
CA LYS A 165 16.19 25.54 -2.58
C LYS A 165 15.86 24.76 -3.86
N PRO A 166 16.00 25.37 -5.06
CA PRO A 166 15.87 24.66 -6.32
C PRO A 166 17.04 23.69 -6.51
N CYS A 167 16.73 22.44 -6.85
CA CYS A 167 17.71 21.37 -7.11
C CYS A 167 17.54 20.75 -8.52
N GLU A 168 16.78 21.41 -9.40
CA GLU A 168 16.56 20.94 -10.77
C GLU A 168 17.82 21.17 -11.61
N ILE A 169 18.34 20.10 -12.20
CA ILE A 169 19.57 20.12 -12.99
C ILE A 169 19.34 19.70 -14.45
N ASP A 170 18.12 19.28 -14.81
CA ASP A 170 17.76 18.95 -16.19
C ASP A 170 17.69 20.24 -17.04
N PRO A 171 18.58 20.42 -18.03
CA PRO A 171 18.62 21.62 -18.85
C PRO A 171 17.31 21.91 -19.59
N THR A 172 16.47 20.89 -19.84
CA THR A 172 15.19 21.04 -20.53
C THR A 172 14.06 21.51 -19.63
N ARG A 173 14.25 21.46 -18.30
CA ARG A 173 13.23 21.79 -17.29
C ARG A 173 13.59 23.05 -16.48
N VAL A 174 14.85 23.48 -16.54
CA VAL A 174 15.32 24.70 -15.88
C VAL A 174 14.93 25.95 -16.70
N ARG A 175 14.41 26.97 -16.02
CA ARG A 175 13.99 28.24 -16.64
C ARG A 175 15.15 29.10 -17.12
N ASP A 176 16.25 29.09 -16.37
CA ASP A 176 17.48 29.82 -16.67
C ASP A 176 18.70 28.88 -16.57
N PRO A 177 19.37 28.55 -17.69
CA PRO A 177 20.54 27.66 -17.71
C PRO A 177 21.67 28.08 -16.78
N ASN A 178 21.78 29.36 -16.43
CA ASN A 178 22.82 29.86 -15.53
C ASN A 178 22.62 29.39 -14.08
N THR A 179 21.39 29.00 -13.72
CA THR A 179 21.05 28.50 -12.37
C THR A 179 21.37 27.03 -12.16
N ILE A 180 21.72 26.28 -13.21
CA ILE A 180 21.98 24.82 -13.13
C ILE A 180 23.16 24.55 -12.17
N GLN A 181 24.20 25.36 -12.23
CA GLN A 181 25.38 25.19 -11.38
C GLN A 181 25.04 25.42 -9.90
N ASP A 182 24.23 26.42 -9.61
CA ASP A 182 23.76 26.71 -8.25
C ASP A 182 22.80 25.63 -7.75
N ASN A 183 21.90 25.13 -8.60
CA ASN A 183 20.99 24.03 -8.27
C ASN A 183 21.75 22.72 -8.00
N LEU A 184 22.83 22.46 -8.74
CA LEU A 184 23.71 21.33 -8.49
C LEU A 184 24.42 21.47 -7.13
N ASN A 185 24.83 22.68 -6.76
CA ASN A 185 25.41 22.94 -5.45
C ASN A 185 24.37 22.69 -4.34
N ASN A 186 23.12 23.09 -4.55
CA ASN A 186 22.02 22.82 -3.61
C ASN A 186 21.72 21.32 -3.44
N LEU A 187 21.86 20.52 -4.50
CA LEU A 187 21.61 19.07 -4.47
C LEU A 187 22.72 18.26 -3.77
N LYS A 188 23.96 18.79 -3.73
CA LYS A 188 25.12 18.11 -3.12
C LYS A 188 25.18 18.23 -1.60
N VAL A 189 24.36 19.09 -1.01
CA VAL A 189 24.23 19.30 0.44
C VAL A 189 23.29 18.25 1.02
#